data_AF-A0A453I170-F1
#
_entry.id   AF-A0A453I170-F1
#
_cell.length_a   1.000
_cell.length_b   1.000
_cell.length_c   1.000
_cell.angle_alpha   90.00
_cell.angle_beta   90.00
_cell.angle_gamma   90.00
#
_symmetry.space_group_name_H-M   'P 1'
#
loop_
_entity.id
_entity.type
_entity.pdbx_description
1 polymer ?
#
loop_
_entity_poly.entity_id
_entity_poly.type
_entity_poly.pdbx_seq_one_letter_code
_entity_poly.pdbx_strand_id
1 'polypeptide(L)' 'QDFTSGLMHMEKSADKWGKNGNGEQWQEKWWEQYDSSGKAEKSADKWCSLDPNTPLDIGHAHVW' A
#
# COMPACT_ATOMS: atom_id res chain seq x y z
N GLN A 1 -33.09 13.38 -17.78
CA GLN A 1 -31.73 13.84 -18.11
C GLN A 1 -30.87 13.47 -16.92
N ASP A 2 -30.17 12.34 -16.98
CA ASP A 2 -29.16 11.99 -15.97
C ASP A 2 -27.91 12.80 -16.25
N PHE A 3 -27.47 13.57 -15.25
CA PHE A 3 -26.41 14.58 -15.32
C PHE A 3 -25.02 13.99 -15.00
N THR A 4 -24.76 12.72 -15.30
CA THR A 4 -23.45 12.11 -15.11
C THR A 4 -22.61 12.31 -16.35
N SER A 5 -21.93 13.45 -16.35
CA SER A 5 -20.74 13.73 -17.16
C SER A 5 -19.87 12.48 -17.32
N GLY A 6 -19.57 12.11 -18.57
CA GLY A 6 -18.74 10.96 -18.96
C GLY A 6 -17.25 11.06 -18.58
N LEU A 7 -16.93 11.60 -17.41
CA LEU A 7 -15.59 11.53 -16.83
C LEU A 7 -15.41 10.12 -16.23
N MET A 8 -14.64 9.26 -16.91
CA MET A 8 -14.21 7.99 -16.35
C MET A 8 -13.29 8.24 -15.15
N HIS A 9 -13.84 8.20 -13.93
CA HIS A 9 -13.05 8.05 -12.71
C HIS A 9 -12.81 6.56 -12.51
N MET A 10 -11.55 6.13 -12.63
CA MET A 10 -11.15 4.73 -12.44
C MET A 10 -10.18 4.66 -11.26
N GLU A 11 -10.42 3.72 -10.35
CA GLU A 11 -9.52 3.42 -9.24
C GLU A 11 -9.10 1.95 -9.31
N LYS A 12 -7.82 1.70 -9.03
CA LYS A 12 -7.30 0.37 -8.75
C LYS A 12 -6.62 0.38 -7.39
N SER A 13 -6.81 -0.67 -6.61
CA SER A 13 -6.14 -0.81 -5.32
C SER A 13 -5.87 -2.27 -5.01
N ALA A 14 -4.90 -2.52 -4.12
CA ALA A 14 -4.82 -3.79 -3.42
C ALA A 14 -4.23 -3.62 -2.03
N ASP A 15 -4.61 -4.54 -1.16
CA ASP A 15 -4.04 -4.74 0.16
C ASP A 15 -3.40 -6.13 0.18
N LYS A 16 -2.07 -6.16 0.25
CA LYS A 16 -1.28 -7.37 0.36
C LYS A 16 -0.66 -7.40 1.74
N TRP A 17 -0.82 -8.50 2.45
CA TRP A 17 -0.22 -8.69 3.75
C TRP A 17 0.29 -10.11 3.90
N GLY A 18 1.22 -10.30 4.82
CA GLY A 18 1.75 -11.61 5.15
C GLY A 18 2.18 -11.66 6.60
N LYS A 19 2.06 -12.85 7.17
CA LYS A 19 2.54 -13.19 8.50
C LYS A 19 3.22 -14.55 8.44
N ASN A 20 4.39 -14.69 9.05
CA ASN A 20 5.03 -16.00 9.17
C ASN A 20 4.76 -16.64 10.55
N GLY A 21 5.22 -17.87 10.74
CA GLY A 21 5.09 -18.60 12.01
C GLY A 21 5.88 -18.01 13.17
N ASN A 22 6.79 -17.08 12.90
CA ASN A 22 7.73 -16.50 13.87
C ASN A 22 7.28 -15.12 14.38
N GLY A 23 6.08 -14.65 14.01
CA GLY A 23 5.52 -13.37 14.48
C GLY A 23 5.83 -12.15 13.60
N GLU A 24 6.69 -12.31 12.61
CA GLU A 24 7.01 -11.26 11.63
C GLU A 24 5.83 -11.03 10.69
N GLN A 25 5.56 -9.76 10.42
CA GLN A 25 4.41 -9.29 9.65
C GLN A 25 4.81 -8.19 8.70
N TRP A 26 4.13 -8.15 7.55
CA TRP A 26 4.24 -7.05 6.60
C TRP A 26 2.89 -6.77 5.97
N GLN A 27 2.70 -5.51 5.55
CA GLN A 27 1.57 -5.11 4.74
C GLN A 27 1.98 -4.01 3.77
N GLU A 28 1.45 -4.10 2.56
CA GLU A 28 1.51 -3.10 1.52
C GLU A 28 0.10 -2.82 1.03
N LYS A 29 -0.33 -1.56 1.17
CA LYS A 29 -1.54 -1.05 0.54
C LYS A 29 -1.12 -0.12 -0.58
N TRP A 30 -1.65 -0.34 -1.77
CA TRP A 30 -1.43 0.57 -2.89
C TRP A 30 -2.76 0.96 -3.52
N TRP A 31 -2.77 2.14 -4.13
CA TRP A 31 -3.86 2.59 -4.96
C TRP A 31 -3.36 3.47 -6.11
N GLU A 32 -4.14 3.47 -7.18
CA GLU A 32 -3.96 4.31 -8.36
C GLU A 32 -5.31 4.92 -8.74
N GLN A 33 -5.41 6.25 -8.74
CA GLN A 33 -6.59 6.99 -9.18
C GLN A 33 -6.30 7.64 -10.53
N TYR A 34 -7.19 7.41 -11.50
CA TYR A 34 -7.09 7.96 -12.84
C TYR A 34 -8.17 9.03 -13.03
N ASP A 35 -7.76 10.21 -13.49
CA ASP A 35 -8.68 11.29 -13.83
C ASP A 35 -8.98 11.33 -15.34
N SER A 36 -9.96 12.15 -15.72
CA SER A 36 -10.36 12.33 -17.12
C SER A 36 -9.34 13.02 -18.01
N SER A 37 -8.27 13.58 -17.44
CA SER A 37 -7.16 14.18 -18.19
C SER A 37 -6.10 13.15 -18.58
N GLY A 38 -6.29 11.89 -18.16
CA GLY A 38 -5.32 10.81 -18.38
C GLY A 38 -4.15 10.84 -17.40
N LYS A 39 -4.23 11.67 -16.34
CA LYS A 39 -3.25 11.67 -15.25
C LYS A 39 -3.63 10.59 -14.24
N ALA A 40 -2.61 10.09 -13.56
CA ALA A 40 -2.76 9.12 -12.48
C ALA A 40 -2.05 9.60 -11.22
N GLU A 41 -2.77 9.59 -10.10
CA GLU A 41 -2.17 9.69 -8.77
C GLU A 41 -1.96 8.27 -8.23
N LYS A 42 -0.79 8.02 -7.65
CA LYS A 42 -0.38 6.69 -7.18
C LYS A 42 0.23 6.81 -5.81
N SER A 43 -0.19 5.97 -4.89
CA SER A 43 0.41 5.88 -3.55
C SER A 43 0.59 4.43 -3.11
N ALA A 44 1.53 4.22 -2.20
CA ALA A 44 1.77 2.91 -1.60
C ALA A 44 2.26 3.05 -0.16
N ASP A 45 1.39 2.70 0.79
CA ASP A 45 1.69 2.62 2.22
C ASP A 45 2.27 1.24 2.55
N LYS A 46 3.47 1.22 3.13
CA LYS A 46 4.20 -0.01 3.46
C LYS A 46 4.63 0.01 4.92
N TRP A 47 4.39 -1.09 5.62
CA TRP A 47 4.91 -1.29 6.97
C TRP A 47 5.31 -2.75 7.20
N CYS A 48 6.20 -2.95 8.16
CA CYS A 48 6.59 -4.26 8.66
C CYS A 48 6.73 -4.23 10.19
N SER A 49 6.52 -5.37 10.82
CA SER A 49 6.78 -5.60 12.23
C SER A 49 7.59 -6.88 12.38
N LEU A 50 8.66 -6.82 13.16
CA LEU A 50 9.55 -7.95 13.42
C LEU A 50 9.23 -8.54 14.80
N ASP A 51 9.56 -9.82 15.02
CA ASP A 51 9.55 -10.35 16.37
C ASP A 51 10.56 -9.56 17.24
N PRO A 52 10.21 -9.15 18.47
CA PRO A 52 11.10 -8.33 19.32
C PRO A 52 12.45 -8.98 19.64
N ASN A 53 12.56 -10.30 19.52
CA ASN A 53 13.79 -11.06 19.75
C ASN A 53 14.59 -11.27 18.46
N THR A 54 14.10 -10.81 17.31
CA THR A 54 14.82 -10.85 16.04
C THR A 54 16.06 -9.97 16.14
N PRO A 55 17.28 -10.52 15.96
CA PRO A 55 18.48 -9.70 15.94
C PRO A 55 18.43 -8.70 14.78
N LEU A 56 18.56 -7.41 15.09
CA LEU A 56 18.61 -6.36 14.08
C LEU A 56 20.06 -6.16 13.61
N ASP A 57 20.33 -6.47 12.34
CA ASP A 57 21.56 -6.07 11.67
C ASP A 57 21.49 -4.60 11.19
N ILE A 58 22.64 -3.97 10.95
CA ILE A 58 22.72 -2.59 10.47
C ILE A 58 22.02 -2.49 9.11
N GLY A 59 20.98 -1.67 9.02
CA GLY A 59 20.16 -1.54 7.82
C GLY A 59 18.80 -2.25 7.86
N HIS A 60 18.48 -2.97 8.94
CA HIS A 60 17.07 -3.28 9.22
C HIS A 60 16.30 -1.99 9.50
N ALA A 61 15.08 -1.88 8.97
CA ALA A 61 14.27 -0.66 9.08
C ALA A 61 14.21 -0.18 10.53
N HIS A 62 14.78 1.00 10.78
CA HIS A 62 14.73 1.62 12.11
C HIS A 62 13.26 1.88 12.46
N VAL A 63 12.77 1.19 13.49
CA VAL A 63 11.55 1.60 14.18
C VAL A 63 11.91 2.90 14.92
N TRP A 64 11.34 4.01 14.47
CA TRP A 64 11.44 5.32 15.15
C TRP A 64 10.54 5.36 16.39
#